data_AF-A0A950VHD8-F1
#
_entry.id   AF-A0A950VHD8-F1
#
_cell.length_a   1.000
_cell.length_b   1.000
_cell.length_c   1.000
_cell.angle_alpha   90.00
_cell.angle_beta   90.00
_cell.angle_gamma   90.00
#
_symmetry.space_group_name_H-M   'P 1'
#
loop_
_entity.id
_entity.type
_entity.pdbx_description
1 polymer ?
#
loop_
_entity_poly.entity_id
_entity_poly.type
_entity_poly.pdbx_seq_one_letter_code
_entity_poly.pdbx_strand_id
1 'polypeptide(L)' 'MSQADDASKDRFFGRLGLLAQEMTAAHGKDFAMGALILAARFIADGKALVRPSGGSDADGPVS' A
#
# COMPACT_ATOMS: atom_id res chain seq x y z
N MET A 1 -9.94 -24.63 2.00
CA MET A 1 -10.06 -23.53 1.02
C MET A 1 -11.15 -23.90 0.04
N SER A 2 -12.13 -23.02 -0.16
CA SER A 2 -13.10 -23.18 -1.24
C SER A 2 -12.56 -22.54 -2.52
N GLN A 3 -13.05 -22.97 -3.69
CA GLN A 3 -12.68 -22.37 -5.00
C GLN A 3 -12.97 -20.85 -5.07
N ALA A 4 -13.96 -20.37 -4.30
CA ALA A 4 -14.27 -18.95 -4.18
C ALA A 4 -13.18 -18.18 -3.41
N ASP A 5 -12.55 -18.80 -2.41
CA ASP A 5 -11.44 -18.19 -1.66
C ASP A 5 -10.22 -18.00 -2.56
N ASP A 6 -9.95 -18.96 -3.44
CA ASP A 6 -8.79 -18.92 -4.34
C ASP A 6 -8.98 -17.87 -5.45
N ALA A 7 -10.18 -17.77 -6.02
CA ALA A 7 -10.51 -16.70 -6.98
C ALA A 7 -10.40 -15.28 -6.36
N SER A 8 -10.78 -15.13 -5.09
CA SER A 8 -10.63 -13.87 -4.36
C SER A 8 -9.16 -13.50 -4.19
N LYS A 9 -8.32 -14.45 -3.75
CA LYS A 9 -6.87 -14.24 -3.59
C LYS A 9 -6.20 -13.88 -4.90
N ASP A 10 -6.52 -14.58 -6.00
CA ASP A 10 -5.96 -14.31 -7.32
C ASP A 10 -6.25 -12.87 -7.78
N ARG A 11 -7.45 -12.36 -7.49
CA ARG A 11 -7.80 -10.95 -7.79
C ARG A 11 -6.91 -9.96 -7.03
N PHE A 12 -6.58 -10.25 -5.77
CA PHE A 12 -5.66 -9.42 -5.00
C PHE A 12 -4.23 -9.48 -5.56
N PHE A 13 -3.75 -10.67 -5.93
CA PHE A 13 -2.44 -10.81 -6.58
C PHE A 13 -2.38 -10.05 -7.90
N GLY A 14 -3.43 -10.12 -8.73
CA GLY A 14 -3.51 -9.35 -9.97
C GLY A 14 -3.42 -7.84 -9.74
N ARG A 15 -4.17 -7.32 -8.76
CA ARG A 15 -4.11 -5.89 -8.40
C ARG A 15 -2.75 -5.47 -7.85
N LEU A 16 -2.11 -6.32 -7.05
CA LEU A 16 -0.77 -6.05 -6.52
C LEU A 16 0.27 -5.99 -7.63
N GLY A 17 0.15 -6.88 -8.64
CA GLY A 17 1.01 -6.86 -9.82
C GLY A 17 0.87 -5.58 -10.65
N LEU A 18 -0.37 -5.13 -10.88
CA LEU A 18 -0.63 -3.86 -11.58
C LEU A 18 -0.03 -2.66 -10.84
N LEU A 19 -0.22 -2.59 -9.53
CA LEU A 19 0.36 -1.53 -8.71
C LEU A 19 1.90 -1.54 -8.74
N ALA A 20 2.51 -2.73 -8.66
CA ALA A 20 3.96 -2.88 -8.76
C ALA A 20 4.50 -2.39 -10.12
N GLN A 21 3.76 -2.65 -11.21
CA GLN A 21 4.12 -2.15 -12.55
C GLN A 21 4.02 -0.62 -12.62
N GLU A 22 2.95 -0.03 -12.10
CA GLU A 22 2.76 1.42 -12.04
C GLU A 22 3.91 2.10 -11.27
N MET A 23 4.24 1.59 -10.09
CA MET A 23 5.36 2.08 -9.27
C MET A 23 6.71 1.93 -9.99
N THR A 24 6.91 0.82 -10.69
CA THR A 24 8.14 0.56 -11.45
C THR A 24 8.28 1.54 -12.62
N ALA A 25 7.19 1.82 -13.34
CA ALA A 25 7.18 2.75 -14.45
C ALA A 25 7.44 4.20 -14.00
N ALA A 26 6.88 4.60 -12.86
CA ALA A 26 7.01 5.96 -12.35
C ALA A 26 8.35 6.24 -11.63
N HIS A 27 8.89 5.25 -10.90
CA HIS A 27 9.99 5.48 -9.95
C HIS A 27 11.13 4.45 -10.02
N GLY A 28 11.01 3.45 -10.89
CA GLY A 28 11.99 2.40 -11.06
C GLY A 28 11.75 1.18 -10.15
N LYS A 29 12.41 0.08 -10.54
CA LYS A 29 12.23 -1.25 -9.93
C LYS A 29 12.63 -1.29 -8.45
N ASP A 30 13.73 -0.63 -8.09
CA ASP A 30 14.28 -0.69 -6.73
C ASP A 30 13.33 -0.01 -5.73
N PHE A 31 12.73 1.11 -6.12
CA PHE A 31 11.69 1.78 -5.34
C PHE A 31 10.47 0.88 -5.16
N ALA A 32 9.94 0.32 -6.25
CA ALA A 32 8.74 -0.51 -6.21
C ALA A 32 8.94 -1.73 -5.28
N MET A 33 10.08 -2.39 -5.40
CA MET A 33 10.44 -3.54 -4.57
C MET A 33 10.58 -3.15 -3.09
N GLY A 34 11.29 -2.07 -2.79
CA GLY A 34 11.48 -1.59 -1.41
C GLY A 34 10.16 -1.25 -0.72
N ALA A 35 9.26 -0.56 -1.42
CA ALA A 35 7.95 -0.21 -0.90
C ALA A 35 7.06 -1.44 -0.61
N LEU A 36 7.06 -2.44 -1.49
CA LEU A 36 6.29 -3.68 -1.28
C LEU A 36 6.85 -4.51 -0.12
N ILE A 37 8.18 -4.56 0.04
CA ILE A 37 8.83 -5.22 1.19
C ILE A 37 8.45 -4.51 2.50
N LEU A 38 8.48 -3.17 2.51
CA LEU A 38 8.06 -2.39 3.69
C LEU A 38 6.59 -2.63 4.02
N ALA A 39 5.72 -2.70 3.00
CA ALA A 39 4.32 -3.00 3.19
C ALA A 39 4.10 -4.38 3.82
N ALA A 40 4.77 -5.41 3.31
CA ALA A 40 4.76 -6.74 3.89
C ALA A 40 5.28 -6.73 5.34
N ARG A 41 6.32 -5.95 5.64
CA ARG A 41 6.87 -5.84 6.99
C ARG A 41 5.89 -5.22 7.97
N PHE A 42 5.17 -4.16 7.59
CA PHE A 42 4.16 -3.57 8.46
C PHE A 42 3.02 -4.55 8.78
N ILE A 43 2.58 -5.34 7.79
CA ILE A 43 1.59 -6.39 8.00
C ILE A 43 2.12 -7.43 9.00
N ALA A 44 3.36 -7.89 8.83
CA ALA A 44 4.00 -8.86 9.73
C ALA A 44 4.18 -8.30 11.16
N ASP A 45 4.49 -7.02 11.29
CA ASP A 45 4.63 -6.31 12.56
C ASP A 45 3.26 -5.95 13.20
N GLY A 46 2.12 -6.21 12.53
CA GLY A 46 0.78 -5.83 13.00
C GLY A 46 0.51 -4.32 12.97
N LYS A 47 1.28 -3.56 12.19
CA LYS A 47 1.17 -2.10 12.07
C LYS A 47 0.35 -1.73 10.84
N ALA A 48 -0.52 -0.71 10.97
CA ALA A 48 -1.24 -0.18 9.82
C ALA A 48 -0.28 0.65 8.93
N LEU A 49 -0.27 0.36 7.62
CA LEU A 49 0.39 1.17 6.59
C LEU A 49 -0.27 2.54 6.39
N VAL A 50 -1.48 2.71 6.90
CA VAL A 50 -2.20 3.98 6.87
C VAL A 50 -1.60 4.87 7.94
N ARG A 51 -0.76 5.82 7.54
CA ARG A 51 -0.65 7.06 8.32
C ARG A 51 -2.02 7.73 8.17
N PRO A 52 -2.80 7.97 9.24
CA PRO A 52 -3.93 8.85 9.10
C PRO A 52 -3.36 10.15 8.53
N SER A 53 -3.93 10.62 7.42
CA SER A 53 -3.68 11.96 6.94
C SER A 53 -4.06 12.89 8.08
N GLY A 54 -3.08 13.26 8.91
CA GLY A 54 -3.21 14.29 9.91
C GLY A 54 -3.53 15.56 9.15
N GLY A 55 -4.77 16.03 9.32
CA GLY A 55 -5.34 17.13 8.56
C GLY A 55 -4.42 18.35 8.58
N SER A 56 -4.21 18.90 7.39
CA SER A 56 -4.23 20.36 7.28
C SER A 56 -5.63 20.79 7.71
N ASP A 57 -5.75 21.63 8.74
CA ASP A 57 -6.57 22.85 8.74
C ASP A 57 -6.47 23.60 10.08
N ALA A 58 -6.04 24.85 9.98
CA ALA A 58 -6.34 26.00 10.84
C ALA A 58 -5.91 25.97 12.33
N ASP A 59 -4.68 26.41 12.61
CA ASP A 59 -4.47 27.32 13.74
C ASP A 59 -4.86 28.73 13.24
N GLY A 60 -5.97 29.25 13.80
CA GLY A 60 -6.68 30.43 13.29
C GLY A 60 -5.94 31.76 13.49
N PRO A 61 -6.56 32.89 13.12
CA PRO A 61 -5.97 34.20 13.40
C PRO A 61 -5.94 34.41 14.92
N VAL A 62 -4.74 34.54 15.47
CA VAL A 62 -4.57 35.22 16.76
C VAL A 62 -4.77 36.72 16.53
N SER A 63 -5.66 37.27 17.35
CA SER A 63 -6.22 38.63 17.31
C SER A 63 -5.25 39.76 17.06
#